data_AF-A0A090QST9-F1
#
_entry.id   AF-A0A090QST9-F1
#
_cell.length_a   1.000
_cell.length_b   1.000
_cell.length_c   1.000
_cell.angle_alpha   90.00
_cell.angle_beta   90.00
_cell.angle_gamma   90.00
#
_symmetry.space_group_name_H-M   'P 1'
#
loop_
_entity.id
_entity.type
_entity.pdbx_description
1 polymer ?
#
loop_
_entity_poly.entity_id
_entity_poly.type
_entity_poly.pdbx_seq_one_letter_code
_entity_poly.pdbx_strand_id
1 'polypeptide(L)'
;MAFRLATDGDDALVPKLAFGIMDSLADHLATWIEHLDGKHGIEQVVLAGNEMANECLAQRLAVRVGKNFPLFANRRLALDSSNLSVGALLLKQRRGRGW
;
A
#
# COMPACT_ATOMS: atom_id res chain seq x y z
N MET A 1 14.88 11.43 21.32
CA MET A 1 14.08 12.50 20.70
C MET A 1 12.61 12.17 20.94
N ALA A 2 11.93 12.92 21.80
CA ALA A 2 10.49 12.76 22.03
C ALA A 2 9.75 13.66 21.02
N PHE A 3 9.01 13.05 20.10
CA PHE A 3 8.16 13.78 19.17
C PHE A 3 6.96 14.30 19.95
N ARG A 4 7.00 15.58 20.35
CA ARG A 4 5.81 16.25 20.89
C ARG A 4 4.89 16.54 19.72
N LEU A 5 3.73 15.89 19.72
CA LEU A 5 2.63 16.23 18.84
C LEU A 5 2.34 17.72 19.01
N ALA A 6 2.15 18.46 17.91
CA ALA A 6 1.71 19.86 17.93
C ALA A 6 0.22 19.96 18.30
N THR A 7 -0.17 19.20 19.32
CA THR A 7 -1.47 19.25 19.97
C THR A 7 -1.25 20.15 21.17
N ASP A 8 -1.59 21.42 21.03
CA ASP A 8 -1.45 22.44 22.08
C ASP A 8 -2.50 22.20 23.19
N GLY A 9 -2.49 21.00 23.77
CA GLY A 9 -3.49 20.50 24.74
C GLY A 9 -4.80 20.01 24.13
N ASP A 10 -4.97 20.05 22.80
CA ASP A 10 -6.24 19.72 22.14
C ASP A 10 -6.20 18.35 21.45
N ASP A 11 -6.69 17.33 22.15
CA ASP A 11 -6.72 15.92 21.73
C ASP A 11 -7.54 15.69 20.45
N ALA A 12 -8.40 16.64 20.05
CA ALA A 12 -9.15 16.59 18.81
C ALA A 12 -8.28 16.73 17.53
N LEU A 13 -7.04 17.22 17.67
CA LEU A 13 -6.08 17.33 16.56
C LEU A 13 -5.33 16.03 16.25
N VAL A 14 -5.25 15.10 17.20
CA VAL A 14 -4.58 13.80 17.03
C VAL A 14 -5.16 12.99 15.86
N PRO A 15 -6.48 12.78 15.71
CA PRO A 15 -7.02 12.03 14.58
C PRO A 15 -6.81 12.75 13.25
N LYS A 16 -6.81 14.09 13.21
CA LYS A 16 -6.54 14.87 12.01
C LYS A 16 -5.09 14.72 11.56
N LEU A 17 -4.15 14.70 12.51
CA LEU A 17 -2.74 14.49 12.20
C LEU A 17 -2.48 13.06 11.74
N ALA A 18 -3.02 12.05 12.44
CA ALA A 18 -2.90 10.65 12.02
C ALA A 18 -3.44 10.45 10.60
N PHE A 19 -4.60 11.06 10.30
CA PHE A 19 -5.16 11.07 8.97
C PHE A 19 -4.23 11.75 7.94
N GLY A 20 -3.68 12.93 8.26
CA GLY A 20 -2.75 13.64 7.39
C GLY A 20 -1.47 12.85 7.09
N ILE A 21 -0.95 12.11 8.07
CA ILE A 21 0.20 11.21 7.89
C ILE A 21 -0.15 10.09 6.89
N MET A 22 -1.30 9.45 7.07
CA MET A 22 -1.76 8.37 6.18
C MET A 22 -1.99 8.88 4.75
N ASP A 23 -2.57 10.06 4.59
CA ASP A 23 -2.81 10.66 3.28
C ASP A 23 -1.51 11.08 2.58
N SER A 24 -0.57 11.67 3.33
CA SER A 24 0.76 12.03 2.79
C SER A 24 1.56 10.79 2.37
N LEU A 25 1.49 9.70 3.15
CA LEU A 25 2.12 8.44 2.79
C LEU A 25 1.50 7.85 1.51
N ALA A 26 0.17 7.87 1.41
CA ALA A 26 -0.53 7.39 0.22
C ALA A 26 -0.18 8.20 -1.03
N ASP A 27 -0.01 9.52 -0.89
CA ASP A 27 0.43 10.38 -1.98
C ASP A 27 1.86 10.04 -2.45
N HIS A 28 2.78 9.90 -1.50
CA HIS A 28 4.17 9.54 -1.82
C HIS A 28 4.26 8.21 -2.58
N LEU A 29 3.51 7.20 -2.15
CA LEU A 29 3.46 5.89 -2.82
C LEU A 29 2.85 5.98 -4.23
N ALA A 30 1.79 6.76 -4.41
CA ALA A 30 1.18 6.97 -5.73
C ALA A 30 2.16 7.63 -6.70
N THR A 31 2.82 8.71 -6.27
CA THR A 31 3.85 9.38 -7.09
C THR A 31 5.00 8.44 -7.42
N TRP A 32 5.43 7.60 -6.48
CA TRP A 32 6.49 6.63 -6.74
C TRP A 32 6.09 5.58 -7.79
N ILE A 33 4.86 5.08 -7.74
CA ILE A 33 4.32 4.14 -8.73
C ILE A 33 4.25 4.80 -10.12
N GLU A 34 3.83 6.05 -10.20
CA GLU A 34 3.83 6.80 -11.47
C GLU A 34 5.23 6.96 -12.07
N HIS A 35 6.23 7.22 -11.24
CA HIS A 35 7.63 7.28 -11.70
C HIS A 35 8.15 5.91 -12.17
N LEU A 36 7.68 4.81 -11.59
CA LEU A 36 8.03 3.46 -12.03
C LEU A 36 7.35 3.12 -13.36
N ASP A 37 6.09 3.52 -13.54
CA ASP A 37 5.34 3.31 -14.78
C ASP A 37 6.04 3.97 -15.96
N GLY A 38 6.46 5.22 -15.81
CA GLY A 38 7.19 5.96 -16.85
C GLY A 38 8.50 5.29 -17.30
N LYS A 39 9.04 4.32 -16.56
CA LYS A 39 10.27 3.59 -16.90
C LYS A 39 10.04 2.15 -17.35
N HIS A 40 9.01 1.49 -16.84
CA HIS A 40 8.85 0.04 -16.98
C HIS A 40 7.54 -0.39 -17.64
N GLY A 41 6.54 0.49 -17.76
CA GLY A 41 5.21 0.15 -18.28
C GLY A 41 4.47 -0.80 -17.33
N ILE A 42 3.77 -0.26 -16.36
CA ILE A 42 3.01 -1.01 -15.36
C ILE A 42 1.61 -1.29 -15.89
N GLU A 43 1.31 -2.56 -16.16
CA GLU A 43 -0.03 -2.98 -16.60
C GLU A 43 -1.04 -3.02 -15.45
N GLN A 44 -0.61 -3.37 -14.24
CA GLN A 44 -1.48 -3.54 -13.09
C GLN A 44 -0.74 -3.35 -11.76
N VAL A 45 -1.45 -2.80 -10.78
CA VAL A 45 -0.94 -2.64 -9.41
C VAL A 45 -1.76 -3.49 -8.45
N VAL A 46 -1.06 -4.24 -7.58
CA VAL A 46 -1.67 -5.07 -6.54
C VAL A 46 -1.28 -4.51 -5.18
N LEU A 47 -2.29 -4.28 -4.32
CA LEU A 47 -2.08 -3.88 -2.93
C LEU A 47 -2.18 -5.11 -2.05
N ALA A 48 -1.10 -5.44 -1.35
CA ALA A 48 -0.99 -6.63 -0.52
C ALA A 48 -0.25 -6.34 0.79
N GLY A 49 -0.50 -7.18 1.80
CA GLY A 49 0.10 -7.09 3.12
C GLY A 49 -0.88 -6.66 4.21
N ASN A 50 -0.51 -6.94 5.45
CA ASN A 50 -1.36 -6.67 6.62
C ASN A 50 -1.63 -5.17 6.84
N GLU A 51 -0.74 -4.29 6.36
CA GLU A 51 -0.94 -2.84 6.41
C GLU A 51 -2.18 -2.39 5.62
N MET A 52 -2.60 -3.16 4.60
CA MET A 52 -3.83 -2.89 3.86
C MET A 52 -5.09 -3.29 4.63
N ALA A 53 -4.96 -3.89 5.83
CA ALA A 53 -6.07 -4.02 6.77
C ALA A 53 -6.48 -2.67 7.39
N ASN A 54 -5.60 -1.66 7.34
CA ASN A 54 -5.97 -0.30 7.70
C ASN A 54 -6.84 0.31 6.59
N GLU A 55 -8.15 0.40 6.86
CA GLU A 55 -9.13 0.90 5.89
C GLU A 55 -8.82 2.31 5.40
N CYS A 56 -8.30 3.18 6.28
CA CYS A 56 -8.00 4.56 5.91
C CYS A 56 -6.87 4.63 4.88
N LEU A 57 -5.78 3.91 5.13
CA LEU A 57 -4.65 3.86 4.21
C LEU A 57 -5.04 3.17 2.89
N ALA A 58 -5.72 2.02 2.98
CA ALA A 58 -6.12 1.24 1.81
C ALA A 58 -7.07 2.03 0.90
N GLN A 59 -8.06 2.75 1.44
CA GLN A 59 -8.95 3.59 0.66
C GLN A 59 -8.20 4.76 0.01
N ARG A 60 -7.29 5.43 0.72
CA ARG A 60 -6.53 6.56 0.17
C ARG A 60 -5.62 6.13 -0.97
N LEU A 61 -4.94 5.00 -0.80
CA LEU A 61 -4.13 4.42 -1.86
C LEU A 61 -5.01 4.02 -3.05
N ALA A 62 -6.16 3.39 -2.81
CA ALA A 62 -7.06 2.96 -3.86
C ALA A 62 -7.61 4.14 -4.68
N VAL A 63 -7.92 5.26 -4.05
CA VAL A 63 -8.41 6.47 -4.73
C VAL A 63 -7.33 7.15 -5.56
N ARG A 64 -6.08 7.18 -5.10
CA ARG A 64 -4.97 7.84 -5.84
C ARG A 64 -4.45 6.94 -6.96
N VAL A 65 -4.05 5.72 -6.62
CA VAL A 65 -3.47 4.76 -7.56
C VAL A 65 -4.52 4.26 -8.56
N GLY A 66 -5.76 4.04 -8.11
CA GLY A 66 -6.84 3.51 -8.94
C GLY A 66 -7.33 4.43 -10.05
N LYS A 67 -6.96 5.72 -10.03
CA LYS A 67 -7.22 6.65 -11.14
C LYS A 67 -6.31 6.40 -12.33
N ASN A 68 -5.06 6.04 -12.05
CA ASN A 68 -4.00 5.95 -13.05
C ASN A 68 -3.70 4.50 -13.43
N PHE A 69 -3.98 3.55 -12.54
CA PHE A 69 -3.66 2.13 -12.71
C PHE A 69 -4.87 1.26 -12.40
N PRO A 70 -5.09 0.16 -13.13
CA PRO A 70 -6.06 -0.84 -12.73
C PRO A 70 -5.56 -1.50 -11.43
N LEU A 71 -6.35 -1.38 -10.38
CA LEU A 71 -6.06 -1.98 -9.09
C LEU A 71 -6.66 -3.38 -9.01
N PHE A 72 -5.82 -4.37 -8.71
CA PHE A 72 -6.28 -5.71 -8.41
C PHE A 72 -6.17 -5.98 -6.91
N ALA A 73 -7.29 -6.38 -6.32
CA ALA A 73 -7.35 -6.83 -4.93
C ALA A 73 -8.00 -8.22 -4.91
N ASN A 74 -7.27 -9.19 -4.36
CA ASN A 74 -7.80 -10.55 -4.23
C ASN A 74 -8.77 -10.64 -3.05
N ARG A 75 -10.06 -10.36 -3.30
CA ARG A 75 -11.12 -10.37 -2.28
C ARG A 75 -11.42 -11.74 -1.68
N ARG A 76 -10.88 -12.83 -2.26
CA ARG A 76 -11.15 -14.21 -1.84
C ARG A 76 -10.12 -14.76 -0.86
N LEU A 77 -8.99 -14.05 -0.67
CA LEU A 77 -7.96 -14.45 0.28
C LEU A 77 -7.73 -13.35 1.31
N ALA A 78 -7.59 -13.76 2.57
CA ALA A 78 -7.18 -12.86 3.63
C ALA A 78 -5.86 -12.17 3.25
N LEU A 79 -5.77 -10.86 3.50
CA LEU A 79 -4.60 -10.02 3.20
C LEU A 79 -3.32 -10.44 3.95
N ASP A 80 -3.46 -11.35 4.91
CA ASP A 80 -2.42 -11.75 5.85
C ASP A 80 -1.64 -12.99 5.39
N SER A 81 -1.93 -14.18 5.92
CA SER A 81 -1.05 -15.35 5.80
C SER A 81 -1.36 -16.30 4.64
N SER A 82 -2.63 -16.41 4.24
CA SER A 82 -3.04 -17.32 3.16
C SER A 82 -2.61 -16.80 1.80
N ASN A 83 -2.70 -15.49 1.56
CA ASN A 83 -2.18 -14.85 0.35
C ASN A 83 -0.66 -14.99 0.23
N LEU A 84 0.07 -14.85 1.34
CA LEU A 84 1.53 -15.04 1.35
C LEU A 84 1.90 -16.47 0.96
N SER A 85 1.18 -17.46 1.50
CA SER A 85 1.42 -18.89 1.23
C SER A 85 1.10 -19.25 -0.22
N VAL A 86 -0.03 -18.76 -0.74
CA VAL A 86 -0.39 -18.94 -2.16
C VAL A 86 0.58 -18.21 -3.07
N GLY A 87 1.01 -17.00 -2.70
CA GLY A 87 2.06 -16.27 -3.39
C GLY A 87 3.36 -17.07 -3.44
N ALA A 88 3.79 -17.69 -2.34
CA ALA A 88 4.98 -18.53 -2.29
C ALA A 88 4.87 -19.82 -3.14
N LEU A 89 3.66 -20.39 -3.26
CA LEU A 89 3.41 -21.55 -4.12
C LEU A 89 3.37 -21.19 -5.61
N LEU A 90 2.81 -20.02 -5.95
CA LEU A 90 2.64 -19.56 -7.34
C LEU A 90 3.84 -18.79 -7.88
N LEU A 91 4.67 -18.18 -7.02
CA LEU A 91 5.97 -17.67 -7.42
C LEU A 91 6.79 -18.88 -7.87
N LYS A 92 6.85 -19.07 -9.19
CA LYS A 92 7.72 -20.05 -9.83
C LYS A 92 9.11 -19.89 -9.21
N GLN A 93 9.58 -20.89 -8.47
CA GLN A 93 10.94 -20.89 -7.93
C GLN A 93 11.92 -20.64 -9.09
N ARG A 94 12.40 -19.40 -9.21
CA ARG A 94 13.51 -19.04 -10.12
C ARG A 94 14.85 -19.45 -9.49
N ARG A 95 14.90 -20.63 -8.86
CA ARG A 95 16.12 -21.24 -8.28
C ARG A 95 16.03 -22.74 -8.52
N GLY A 96 16.35 -23.17 -9.75
CA GLY A 96 16.36 -24.59 -10.06
C GLY A 96 16.50 -25.01 -11.52
N ARG A 97 16.67 -24.08 -12.48
CA ARG A 97 16.99 -24.48 -13.86
C ARG A 97 17.65 -23.34 -14.65
N GLY A 98 18.89 -23.07 -14.27
CA GLY A 98 19.86 -22.44 -15.16
C GLY A 98 20.94 -23.47 -15.44
N TRP A 99 20.73 -24.27 -16.49
CA TRP A 99 21.72 -24.83 -17.42
C TRP A 99 20.99 -24.90 -18.77
#